data_AF-A0AAU4ITS8-F1
#
_entry.id   AF-A0AAU4ITS8-F1
#
_cell.length_a   1.000
_cell.length_b   1.000
_cell.length_c   1.000
_cell.angle_alpha   90.00
_cell.angle_beta   90.00
_cell.angle_gamma   90.00
#
_symmetry.space_group_name_H-M   'P 1'
#
loop_
_entity.id
_entity.type
_entity.pdbx_description
1 polymer ?
#
loop_
_entity_poly.entity_id
_entity_poly.type
_entity_poly.pdbx_seq_one_letter_code
_entity_poly.pdbx_strand_id
1 'polypeptide(L)'
;MVLAVPLLDASGAHAAAVHSKQGPDWDAIARCESGGNWRANTGNGHYGGLQFTQSSWKAAGGRKYAPRADLATKAEQIAVARRLAKIQGMGAWTCARRR
;
A
#
# COMPACT_ATOMS: atom_id res chain seq x y z
N MET A 1 51.93 -0.04 -38.40
CA MET A 1 50.56 -0.35 -38.86
C MET A 1 50.08 -1.57 -38.09
N VAL A 2 49.28 -1.36 -37.04
CA VAL A 2 48.50 -2.41 -36.37
C VAL A 2 47.09 -1.85 -36.25
N LEU A 3 46.13 -2.56 -36.81
CA LEU A 3 44.73 -2.15 -36.98
C LEU A 3 43.89 -2.67 -35.81
N ALA A 4 43.05 -1.78 -35.24
CA ALA A 4 41.73 -1.98 -34.61
C ALA A 4 41.57 -3.08 -33.51
N VAL A 5 40.71 -2.97 -32.49
CA VAL A 5 39.29 -2.59 -32.45
C VAL A 5 38.94 -2.22 -31.00
N PRO A 6 38.18 -1.14 -30.73
CA PRO A 6 37.69 -0.85 -29.39
C PRO A 6 36.46 -1.72 -29.08
N LEU A 7 36.50 -2.48 -27.98
CA LEU A 7 35.30 -3.10 -27.43
C LEU A 7 34.61 -2.07 -26.52
N LEU A 8 33.56 -1.42 -27.05
CA LEU A 8 32.58 -0.70 -26.25
C LEU A 8 31.77 -1.74 -25.47
N ASP A 9 31.95 -1.79 -24.15
CA ASP A 9 31.04 -2.49 -23.26
C ASP A 9 29.78 -1.61 -23.07
N ALA A 10 28.77 -1.85 -23.89
CA ALA A 10 27.45 -1.28 -23.73
C ALA A 10 26.65 -2.19 -22.78
N SER A 11 26.82 -2.01 -21.47
CA SER A 11 26.07 -2.77 -20.48
C SER A 11 25.24 -1.87 -19.58
N GLY A 12 23.92 -2.02 -19.72
CA GLY A 12 22.95 -1.70 -18.67
C GLY A 12 22.59 -0.23 -18.51
N ALA A 13 21.78 0.31 -19.44
CA ALA A 13 20.82 1.33 -19.05
C ALA A 13 19.85 0.69 -18.05
N HIS A 14 20.19 0.73 -16.76
CA HIS A 14 19.21 0.55 -15.70
C HIS A 14 18.23 1.70 -15.85
N ALA A 15 17.12 1.43 -16.54
CA ALA A 15 15.91 2.22 -16.41
C ALA A 15 15.48 2.13 -14.95
N ALA A 16 16.09 2.96 -14.09
CA ALA A 16 15.57 3.26 -12.78
C ALA A 16 14.16 3.76 -13.05
N ALA A 17 13.20 2.89 -12.72
CA ALA A 17 11.80 3.08 -12.99
C ALA A 17 11.45 4.53 -12.69
N VAL A 18 10.92 5.23 -13.71
CA VAL A 18 10.22 6.50 -13.55
C VAL A 18 9.40 6.37 -12.27
N HIS A 19 9.83 7.08 -11.23
CA HIS A 19 9.13 7.19 -9.95
C HIS A 19 7.89 8.00 -10.25
N SER A 20 6.95 7.33 -10.92
CA SER A 20 5.71 7.93 -11.27
C SER A 20 5.02 8.15 -9.93
N LYS A 21 4.29 9.24 -9.84
CA LYS A 21 3.65 9.67 -8.60
C LYS A 21 2.46 8.74 -8.27
N GLN A 22 2.64 7.42 -8.37
CA GLN A 22 1.62 6.46 -8.00
C GLN A 22 1.47 6.53 -6.50
N GLY A 23 0.28 6.95 -6.06
CA GLY A 23 -0.10 6.79 -4.67
C GLY A 23 0.05 5.33 -4.21
N PRO A 24 -0.07 5.07 -2.90
CA PRO A 24 0.07 3.73 -2.35
C PRO A 24 -0.77 2.70 -3.11
N ASP A 25 -0.11 1.65 -3.59
CA ASP A 25 -0.74 0.40 -4.02
C ASP A 25 -1.34 -0.30 -2.80
N TRP A 26 -2.63 -0.08 -2.59
CA TRP A 26 -3.40 -0.63 -1.48
C TRP A 26 -3.61 -2.14 -1.58
N ASP A 27 -3.57 -2.71 -2.78
CA ASP A 27 -3.69 -4.14 -2.99
C ASP A 27 -2.41 -4.87 -2.58
N ALA A 28 -1.24 -4.32 -2.90
CA ALA A 28 0.03 -4.82 -2.38
C ALA A 28 0.11 -4.70 -0.85
N ILE A 29 -0.33 -3.58 -0.28
CA ILE A 29 -0.38 -3.39 1.17
C ILE A 29 -1.32 -4.41 1.80
N ALA A 30 -2.55 -4.56 1.32
CA ALA A 30 -3.52 -5.50 1.88
C ALA A 30 -3.04 -6.96 1.79
N ARG A 31 -2.36 -7.34 0.70
CA ARG A 31 -1.72 -8.66 0.58
C ARG A 31 -0.70 -8.92 1.67
N CYS A 32 0.10 -7.93 2.03
CA CYS A 32 1.09 -8.05 3.09
C CYS A 32 0.48 -7.96 4.50
N GLU A 33 -0.52 -7.09 4.72
CA GLU A 33 -1.10 -6.83 6.05
C GLU A 33 -2.12 -7.91 6.46
N SER A 34 -2.93 -8.42 5.54
CA SER A 34 -4.02 -9.38 5.85
C SER A 34 -4.04 -10.63 4.97
N GLY A 35 -3.00 -10.85 4.16
CA GLY A 35 -3.02 -11.89 3.11
C GLY A 35 -3.96 -11.54 1.95
N GLY A 36 -4.43 -10.29 1.86
CA GLY A 36 -5.38 -9.83 0.83
C GLY A 36 -6.84 -10.07 1.22
N ASN A 37 -7.11 -10.54 2.44
CA ASN A 37 -8.46 -10.72 2.93
C ASN A 37 -9.08 -9.39 3.37
N TRP A 38 -9.94 -8.82 2.53
CA TRP A 38 -10.64 -7.57 2.82
C TRP A 38 -11.71 -7.67 3.92
N ARG A 39 -12.10 -8.90 4.30
CA ARG A 39 -13.04 -9.18 5.39
C ARG A 39 -12.33 -9.74 6.63
N ALA A 40 -11.01 -9.54 6.74
CA ALA A 40 -10.23 -10.06 7.86
C ALA A 40 -10.77 -9.55 9.21
N ASN A 41 -11.08 -10.49 10.08
CA ASN A 41 -11.51 -10.26 11.47
C ASN A 41 -11.04 -11.46 12.30
N THR A 42 -9.73 -11.53 12.56
CA THR A 42 -9.08 -12.69 13.20
C THR A 42 -9.05 -12.61 14.72
N GLY A 43 -9.70 -11.61 15.32
CA GLY A 43 -9.68 -11.39 16.78
C GLY A 43 -8.42 -10.67 17.30
N ASN A 44 -7.56 -10.16 16.42
CA ASN A 44 -6.33 -9.44 16.81
C ASN A 44 -6.52 -7.92 17.05
N GLY A 45 -7.77 -7.42 17.07
CA GLY A 45 -8.08 -6.00 17.26
C GLY A 45 -7.95 -5.11 16.00
N HIS A 46 -7.58 -5.72 14.87
CA HIS A 46 -7.51 -5.08 13.57
C HIS A 46 -8.55 -5.67 12.62
N TYR A 47 -9.00 -4.85 11.66
CA TYR A 47 -10.12 -5.18 10.80
C TYR A 47 -9.83 -4.85 9.33
N GLY A 48 -10.33 -5.73 8.45
CA GLY A 48 -10.34 -5.56 7.01
C GLY A 48 -8.97 -5.74 6.35
N GLY A 49 -8.92 -5.46 5.05
CA GLY A 49 -7.74 -5.71 4.22
C GLY A 49 -6.52 -4.91 4.62
N LEU A 50 -6.75 -3.73 5.18
CA LEU A 50 -5.70 -2.78 5.57
C LEU A 50 -5.47 -2.73 7.08
N GLN A 51 -5.97 -3.74 7.82
CA GLN A 51 -5.74 -3.94 9.25
C GLN A 51 -6.00 -2.68 10.10
N PHE A 52 -7.13 -2.01 9.88
CA PHE A 52 -7.51 -0.84 10.67
C PHE A 52 -7.80 -1.23 12.12
N THR A 53 -7.30 -0.45 13.07
CA THR A 53 -7.86 -0.45 14.42
C THR A 53 -9.24 0.21 14.42
N GLN A 54 -10.09 -0.11 15.40
CA GLN A 54 -11.39 0.54 15.53
C GLN A 54 -11.28 2.07 15.69
N SER A 55 -10.26 2.55 16.41
CA SER A 55 -10.04 3.98 16.64
C SER A 55 -9.62 4.70 15.36
N SER A 56 -8.69 4.15 14.58
CA SER A 56 -8.24 4.72 13.31
C SER A 56 -9.35 4.74 12.26
N TRP A 57 -10.17 3.67 12.19
CA TRP A 57 -11.36 3.62 11.34
C TRP A 57 -12.33 4.77 11.65
N LYS A 58 -12.60 5.01 12.94
CA LYS A 58 -13.45 6.11 13.39
C LYS A 58 -12.84 7.48 13.06
N ALA A 59 -11.56 7.68 13.39
CA ALA A 59 -10.85 8.93 13.19
C ALA A 59 -10.79 9.35 11.70
N ALA A 60 -10.66 8.38 10.79
CA ALA A 60 -10.66 8.63 9.34
C ALA A 60 -12.06 8.69 8.70
N GLY A 61 -13.12 8.65 9.52
CA GLY A 61 -14.50 8.79 9.08
C GLY A 61 -15.11 7.55 8.43
N GLY A 62 -14.58 6.36 8.72
CA GLY A 62 -15.06 5.10 8.16
C GLY A 62 -16.45 4.67 8.64
N ARG A 63 -16.93 5.23 9.76
CA ARG A 63 -18.29 4.97 10.28
C ARG A 63 -19.42 5.36 9.31
N LYS A 64 -19.14 6.20 8.32
CA LYS A 64 -20.12 6.54 7.27
C LYS A 64 -20.39 5.38 6.30
N TYR A 65 -19.46 4.41 6.22
CA TYR A 65 -19.56 3.24 5.37
C TYR A 65 -20.01 2.02 6.18
N ALA A 66 -19.33 1.74 7.29
CA ALA A 66 -19.66 0.62 8.15
C ALA A 66 -19.18 0.84 9.60
N PRO A 67 -19.74 0.14 10.59
CA PRO A 67 -19.28 0.22 11.98
C PRO A 67 -17.79 -0.18 12.15
N ARG A 68 -17.31 -1.11 11.33
CA ARG A 68 -15.93 -1.63 11.31
C ARG A 68 -15.42 -1.78 9.87
N ALA A 69 -14.10 -1.82 9.69
CA ALA A 69 -13.49 -1.90 8.37
C ALA A 69 -13.81 -3.21 7.62
N ASP A 70 -13.82 -4.36 8.31
CA ASP A 70 -14.12 -5.69 7.73
C ASP A 70 -15.54 -5.84 7.18
N LEU A 71 -16.45 -4.97 7.63
CA LEU A 71 -17.83 -4.88 7.19
C LEU A 71 -18.02 -3.94 5.99
N ALA A 72 -17.00 -3.15 5.65
CA ALA A 72 -17.01 -2.26 4.49
C ALA A 72 -16.40 -2.97 3.27
N THR A 73 -16.82 -2.53 2.09
CA THR A 73 -16.22 -3.00 0.83
C THR A 73 -14.76 -2.57 0.73
N LYS A 74 -13.99 -3.27 -0.12
CA LYS A 74 -12.60 -2.90 -0.45
C LYS A 74 -12.47 -1.43 -0.84
N ALA A 75 -13.34 -0.93 -1.71
CA ALA A 75 -13.29 0.44 -2.21
C ALA A 75 -13.47 1.46 -1.08
N GLU A 76 -14.39 1.19 -0.15
CA GLU A 76 -14.63 2.03 1.02
C GLU A 76 -13.45 2.01 1.99
N GLN A 77 -12.88 0.83 2.25
CA GLN A 77 -11.68 0.72 3.07
C GLN A 77 -10.51 1.53 2.48
N ILE A 78 -10.30 1.46 1.16
CA ILE A 78 -9.29 2.26 0.46
C ILE A 78 -9.59 3.76 0.57
N ALA A 79 -10.86 4.16 0.44
CA ALA A 79 -11.25 5.56 0.59
C ALA A 79 -10.93 6.09 2.00
N VAL A 80 -11.19 5.30 3.04
CA VAL A 80 -10.83 5.63 4.43
C VAL A 80 -9.32 5.63 4.62
N ALA A 81 -8.59 4.68 4.01
CA ALA A 81 -7.14 4.60 4.09
C ALA A 81 -6.46 5.83 3.47
N ARG A 82 -6.95 6.30 2.32
CA ARG A 82 -6.47 7.54 1.70
C ARG A 82 -6.69 8.75 2.60
N ARG A 83 -7.80 8.81 3.35
CA ARG A 83 -8.06 9.90 4.31
C ARG A 83 -7.12 9.82 5.49
N LEU A 84 -6.98 8.63 6.08
CA LEU A 84 -6.06 8.41 7.19
C LEU A 84 -4.61 8.73 6.78
N ALA A 85 -4.18 8.30 5.59
CA ALA A 85 -2.86 8.61 5.04
C ALA A 85 -2.62 10.11 4.83
N LYS A 86 -3.66 10.89 4.51
CA LYS A 86 -3.57 12.36 4.44
C LYS A 86 -3.41 12.99 5.83
N ILE A 87 -3.95 12.37 6.88
CA ILE A 87 -3.91 12.89 8.26
C ILE A 87 -2.55 12.60 8.92
N GLN A 88 -2.05 11.36 8.81
CA GLN A 88 -0.88 10.90 9.57
C GLN A 88 0.26 10.33 8.70
N GLY A 89 0.14 10.44 7.38
CA GLY A 89 1.05 9.76 6.45
C GLY A 89 0.83 8.24 6.40
N MET A 90 1.76 7.55 5.74
CA MET A 90 1.68 6.09 5.55
C MET A 90 2.17 5.27 6.77
N GLY A 91 2.42 5.92 7.92
CA GLY A 91 3.03 5.28 9.09
C GLY A 91 2.21 4.16 9.73
N ALA A 92 0.90 4.10 9.48
CA ALA A 92 0.03 3.03 10.00
C ALA A 92 0.20 1.69 9.28
N TRP A 93 0.82 1.65 8.10
CA TRP A 93 0.99 0.43 7.31
C TRP A 93 2.47 0.11 7.19
N THR A 94 2.94 -0.84 7.98
CA THR A 94 4.35 -1.25 7.97
C THR A 94 4.75 -1.82 6.61
N CYS A 95 3.82 -2.51 5.95
CA CYS A 95 4.01 -3.06 4.61
C CYS A 95 4.06 -1.98 3.51
N ALA A 96 3.55 -0.77 3.76
CA ALA A 96 3.64 0.32 2.77
C ALA A 96 5.09 0.80 2.54
N ARG A 97 5.99 0.53 3.50
CA ARG A 97 7.41 0.89 3.43
C ARG A 97 8.29 -0.22 2.83
N ARG A 98 7.77 -1.42 2.61
CA ARG A 98 8.52 -2.57 2.08
C ARG A 98 8.59 -2.59 0.54
N ARG A 99 8.66 -1.43 -0.11
CA ARG A 99 8.79 -1.30 -1.57
C ARG A 99 10.23 -1.16 -1.99
#